data_AF-A0A1E3GYW0-F1
#
_entry.id   AF-A0A1E3GYW0-F1
#
_cell.length_a   1.000
_cell.length_b   1.000
_cell.length_c   1.000
_cell.angle_alpha   90.00
_cell.angle_beta   90.00
_cell.angle_gamma   90.00
#
_symmetry.space_group_name_H-M   'P 1'
#
loop_
_entity.id
_entity.type
_entity.pdbx_description
1 polymer ?
#
loop_
_entity_poly.entity_id
_entity_poly.type
_entity_poly.pdbx_seq_one_letter_code
_entity_poly.pdbx_strand_id
1 'polypeptide(L)'
;MTTPTLSPRQRHHARHALGLPNPPKGDRARTCRNRVETIRGTAPDEMLQAMADLGWAELVPSRFATASFHVWRLTRAGALLALADDETLDPEDFPQPTTEETTP
;
A
#
# COMPACT_ATOMS: atom_id res chain seq x y z
N MET A 1 -0.76 -14.93 20.60
CA MET A 1 -0.11 -14.19 19.51
C MET A 1 -1.04 -13.04 19.16
N THR A 2 -0.60 -11.80 19.37
CA THR A 2 -1.40 -10.60 19.06
C THR A 2 -1.43 -10.46 17.54
N THR A 3 -2.62 -10.41 16.94
CA THR A 3 -2.76 -10.11 15.51
C THR A 3 -2.13 -8.74 15.25
N PRO A 4 -1.19 -8.61 14.30
CA PRO A 4 -0.66 -7.30 13.95
C PRO A 4 -1.80 -6.41 13.47
N THR A 5 -1.91 -5.19 14.01
CA THR A 5 -2.96 -4.23 13.64
C THR A 5 -2.35 -2.86 13.39
N LEU A 6 -2.76 -2.21 12.30
CA LEU A 6 -2.39 -0.83 12.01
C LEU A 6 -3.03 0.12 13.03
N SER A 7 -2.31 1.18 13.42
CA SER A 7 -2.93 2.29 14.13
C SER A 7 -4.00 2.96 13.26
N PRO A 8 -4.99 3.68 13.82
CA PRO A 8 -6.04 4.35 13.05
C PRO A 8 -5.48 5.27 11.94
N ARG A 9 -4.37 5.96 12.21
CA ARG A 9 -3.71 6.86 11.25
C ARG A 9 -3.04 6.11 10.11
N GLN A 10 -2.34 5.01 10.42
CA GLN A 10 -1.74 4.13 9.42
C GLN A 10 -2.81 3.46 8.57
N ARG A 11 -3.88 2.96 9.18
CA ARG A 11 -5.02 2.38 8.46
C ARG A 11 -5.65 3.39 7.51
N HIS A 12 -5.87 4.64 7.95
CA HIS A 12 -6.40 5.69 7.09
C HIS A 12 -5.51 5.94 5.86
N HIS A 13 -4.19 6.07 6.04
CA HIS A 13 -3.26 6.28 4.92
C HIS A 13 -3.15 5.07 4.01
N ALA A 14 -3.11 3.87 4.59
CA ALA A 14 -3.06 2.64 3.82
C ALA A 14 -4.32 2.48 2.95
N ARG A 15 -5.50 2.76 3.51
CA ARG A 15 -6.76 2.78 2.75
C ARG A 15 -6.76 3.85 1.65
N HIS A 16 -6.22 5.03 1.92
CA HIS A 16 -6.05 6.06 0.90
C HIS A 16 -5.13 5.60 -0.24
N ALA A 17 -4.01 4.92 0.07
CA ALA A 17 -3.10 4.35 -0.91
C ALA A 17 -3.79 3.32 -1.84
N LEU A 18 -4.73 2.56 -1.27
CA LEU A 18 -5.58 1.59 -1.97
C LEU A 18 -6.78 2.24 -2.69
N GLY A 19 -7.01 3.54 -2.54
CA GLY A 19 -8.19 4.23 -3.08
C GLY A 19 -9.51 3.93 -2.34
N LEU A 20 -9.47 3.33 -1.14
CA LEU A 20 -10.64 2.84 -0.39
C LEU A 20 -11.17 3.85 0.65
N PRO A 21 -11.56 5.04 0.18
CA PRO A 21 -12.99 5.34 0.33
C PRO A 21 -13.70 5.62 -1.00
N ASN A 22 -12.99 5.61 -2.13
CA ASN A 22 -13.51 6.00 -3.43
C ASN A 22 -13.23 4.87 -4.45
N PRO A 23 -14.01 3.76 -4.40
CA PRO A 23 -13.78 2.64 -5.31
C PRO A 23 -13.83 3.15 -6.76
N PRO A 24 -12.99 2.62 -7.66
CA PRO A 24 -12.89 3.16 -9.00
C PRO A 24 -14.19 3.03 -9.78
N LYS A 25 -15.00 4.09 -9.76
CA LYS A 25 -16.15 4.26 -10.65
C LYS A 25 -15.64 4.66 -12.02
N GLY A 26 -15.33 3.65 -12.85
CA GLY A 26 -14.87 3.82 -14.24
C GLY A 26 -13.42 4.31 -14.37
N ASP A 27 -13.06 4.79 -15.56
CA ASP A 27 -11.69 5.13 -16.00
C ASP A 27 -10.92 6.18 -15.17
N ARG A 28 -11.58 6.84 -14.20
CA ARG A 28 -11.10 8.06 -13.55
C ARG A 28 -10.62 7.92 -12.10
N ALA A 29 -10.67 6.75 -11.46
CA ALA A 29 -10.17 6.59 -10.08
C ALA A 29 -8.84 5.81 -10.00
N ARG A 30 -7.93 6.11 -10.93
CA ARG A 30 -6.55 5.59 -10.97
C ARG A 30 -5.60 6.32 -10.02
N THR A 31 -6.08 6.96 -8.96
CA THR A 31 -5.33 8.10 -8.40
C THR A 31 -4.11 7.70 -7.59
N CYS A 32 -3.98 6.44 -7.14
CA CYS A 32 -2.76 6.01 -6.44
C CYS A 32 -2.21 4.64 -6.88
N ARG A 33 -3.01 3.65 -7.33
CA ARG A 33 -2.51 2.30 -7.71
C ARG A 33 -1.46 1.74 -6.75
N ASN A 34 -1.75 1.88 -5.44
CA ASN A 34 -0.83 1.50 -4.37
C ASN A 34 0.59 2.14 -4.49
N ARG A 35 0.68 3.36 -5.01
CA ARG A 35 1.87 4.21 -5.05
C ARG A 35 1.55 5.53 -4.35
N VAL A 36 2.27 5.81 -3.27
CA VAL A 36 2.12 7.01 -2.46
C VAL A 36 3.41 7.81 -2.54
N GLU A 37 3.33 9.04 -3.02
CA GLU A 37 4.45 9.96 -3.02
C GLU A 37 4.43 10.79 -1.73
N THR A 38 5.57 10.82 -1.02
CA THR A 38 5.75 11.61 0.20
C THR A 38 6.99 12.48 0.09
N ILE A 39 6.96 13.63 0.76
CA ILE A 39 8.16 14.46 0.94
C ILE A 39 9.01 13.80 2.03
N ARG A 40 10.31 13.64 1.79
CA ARG A 40 11.23 13.02 2.75
C ARG A 40 11.24 13.75 4.09
N GLY A 41 11.23 13.01 5.19
CA GLY A 41 11.31 13.55 6.55
C GLY A 41 10.02 14.24 7.04
N THR A 42 8.91 14.06 6.31
CA THR A 42 7.59 14.47 6.80
C THR A 42 6.93 13.36 7.59
N ALA A 43 5.94 13.69 8.44
CA ALA A 43 5.24 12.68 9.24
C ALA A 43 4.64 11.51 8.43
N PRO A 44 4.07 11.71 7.21
CA PRO A 44 3.67 10.60 6.35
C PRO A 44 4.83 9.69 5.91
N ASP A 45 5.99 10.27 5.64
CA ASP A 45 7.19 9.54 5.22
C ASP A 45 7.76 8.68 6.35
N GLU A 46 7.90 9.25 7.54
CA GLU A 46 8.34 8.52 8.74
C GLU A 46 7.38 7.38 9.10
N MET A 47 6.09 7.59 8.93
CA MET A 47 5.08 6.56 9.17
C MET A 47 5.17 5.42 8.16
N LEU A 48 5.41 5.71 6.88
CA LEU A 48 5.59 4.68 5.85
C LEU A 48 6.91 3.93 6.02
N GLN A 49 7.96 4.62 6.47
CA GLN A 49 9.21 3.98 6.90
C GLN A 49 8.96 3.00 8.05
N ALA A 50 8.24 3.41 9.09
CA ALA A 50 7.90 2.52 10.21
C ALA A 50 7.05 1.31 9.77
N MET A 51 6.16 1.49 8.78
CA MET A 51 5.43 0.38 8.17
C MET A 51 6.36 -0.53 7.34
N ALA A 52 7.36 0.03 6.67
CA ALA A 52 8.34 -0.74 5.91
C ALA A 52 9.27 -1.56 6.81
N ASP A 53 9.67 -1.02 7.96
CA ASP A 53 10.45 -1.75 8.97
C ASP A 53 9.70 -2.98 9.51
N LEU A 54 8.36 -2.98 9.43
CA LEU A 54 7.47 -4.09 9.79
C LEU A 54 7.09 -4.98 8.60
N GLY A 55 7.60 -4.70 7.40
CA GLY A 55 7.28 -5.43 6.16
C GLY A 55 5.89 -5.15 5.59
N TRP A 56 5.22 -4.07 6.01
CA TRP A 56 3.89 -3.68 5.55
C TRP A 56 3.91 -2.68 4.39
N ALA A 57 5.04 -2.02 4.18
CA ALA A 57 5.28 -1.14 3.06
C ALA A 57 6.68 -1.38 2.48
N GLU A 58 6.94 -0.84 1.30
CA GLU A 58 8.24 -0.86 0.66
C GLU A 58 8.50 0.44 -0.08
N LEU A 59 9.76 0.87 -0.08
CA LEU A 59 10.19 2.01 -0.87
C LEU A 59 10.39 1.55 -2.32
N VAL A 60 9.70 2.18 -3.24
CA VAL A 60 9.77 1.87 -4.67
C VAL A 60 10.80 2.79 -5.33
N PRO A 61 11.78 2.23 -6.05
CA PRO A 61 12.63 3.05 -6.90
C PRO A 61 11.77 3.69 -8.00
N SER A 62 11.72 5.01 -8.01
CA SER A 62 10.97 5.80 -8.99
C SER A 62 11.90 6.80 -9.64
N ARG A 63 11.76 7.01 -10.96
CA ARG A 63 12.42 8.12 -11.66
C ARG A 63 12.02 9.51 -11.11
N PHE A 64 10.90 9.56 -10.40
CA PHE A 64 10.38 10.75 -9.72
C PHE A 64 10.81 10.82 -8.24
N ALA A 65 11.45 9.77 -7.71
CA ALA A 65 12.09 9.83 -6.41
C ALA A 65 13.33 10.72 -6.52
N THR A 66 13.14 12.02 -6.26
CA THR A 66 14.24 12.96 -6.14
C THR A 66 14.82 12.88 -4.73
N ALA A 67 15.87 13.65 -4.47
CA ALA A 67 16.39 13.84 -3.10
C ALA A 67 15.31 14.32 -2.11
N SER A 68 14.20 14.87 -2.59
CA SER A 68 13.13 15.45 -1.77
C SER A 68 11.91 14.55 -1.62
N PHE A 69 11.76 13.49 -2.41
CA PHE A 69 10.56 12.65 -2.40
C PHE A 69 10.89 11.16 -2.28
N HIS A 70 10.02 10.44 -1.58
CA HIS A 70 9.95 8.99 -1.58
C HIS A 70 8.67 8.54 -2.28
N VAL A 71 8.75 7.39 -2.94
CA VAL A 71 7.57 6.70 -3.48
C VAL A 71 7.44 5.39 -2.73
N TRP A 72 6.32 5.23 -2.03
CA TRP A 72 6.03 4.07 -1.21
C TRP A 72 4.93 3.22 -1.84
N ARG A 73 4.98 1.93 -1.55
CA ARG A 73 3.97 0.95 -1.92
C ARG A 73 3.61 0.11 -0.68
N LEU A 74 2.35 -0.25 -0.51
CA LEU A 74 1.99 -1.27 0.49
C LEU A 74 2.35 -2.66 -0.04
N THR A 75 2.92 -3.48 0.84
CA THR A 75 3.04 -4.92 0.57
C THR A 75 1.65 -5.56 0.68
N ARG A 76 1.50 -6.79 0.18
CA ARG A 76 0.24 -7.54 0.33
C ARG A 76 -0.16 -7.65 1.80
N ALA A 77 0.80 -7.88 2.69
CA ALA A 77 0.54 -7.96 4.13
C ALA A 77 0.00 -6.64 4.69
N GLY A 78 0.66 -5.51 4.40
CA GLY A 78 0.20 -4.20 4.87
C GLY A 78 -1.15 -3.77 4.29
N ALA A 79 -1.40 -4.13 3.02
CA ALA A 79 -2.66 -3.86 2.37
C ALA A 79 -3.82 -4.65 2.99
N LEU A 80 -3.63 -5.96 3.26
CA LEU A 80 -4.62 -6.79 3.94
C LEU A 80 -4.96 -6.26 5.34
N LEU A 81 -3.98 -5.73 6.08
CA LEU A 81 -4.21 -5.11 7.39
C LEU A 81 -5.06 -3.83 7.34
N ALA A 82 -5.16 -3.20 6.16
CA ALA A 82 -5.91 -1.95 5.98
C ALA A 82 -7.39 -2.19 5.61
N LEU A 83 -7.70 -3.37 5.07
CA LEU A 83 -9.04 -3.75 4.62
C LEU A 83 -10.01 -3.90 5.80
N ALA A 84 -11.30 -3.71 5.51
CA ALA A 84 -12.38 -4.24 6.32
C ALA A 84 -12.70 -5.70 5.91
N ASP A 85 -13.48 -6.40 6.72
CA ASP A 85 -13.78 -7.83 6.53
C ASP A 85 -14.47 -8.15 5.18
N ASP A 86 -15.12 -7.16 4.58
CA ASP A 86 -15.85 -7.25 3.31
C ASP A 86 -15.12 -6.61 2.12
N GLU A 87 -13.91 -6.09 2.31
CA GLU A 87 -13.12 -5.47 1.25
C GLU A 87 -12.08 -6.44 0.68
N THR A 88 -11.77 -6.27 -0.60
CA THR A 88 -10.76 -7.06 -1.31
C THR A 88 -9.70 -6.17 -1.94
N LEU A 89 -8.48 -6.70 -2.07
CA LEU A 89 -7.44 -6.02 -2.84
C LEU A 89 -7.78 -5.99 -4.32
N ASP A 90 -7.39 -4.89 -4.97
CA ASP A 90 -7.45 -4.79 -6.42
C ASP A 90 -6.46 -5.81 -7.05
N PRO A 91 -6.92 -6.73 -7.92
CA PRO A 91 -6.07 -7.73 -8.55
C PRO A 91 -5.04 -7.13 -9.52
N GLU A 92 -5.24 -5.92 -10.05
CA GLU A 92 -4.23 -5.24 -10.86
C GLU A 92 -3.04 -4.76 -10.01
N ASP A 93 -3.31 -4.27 -8.80
CA ASP A 93 -2.27 -3.78 -7.87
C ASP A 93 -1.64 -4.93 -7.07
N PHE A 94 -2.40 -6.00 -6.84
CA PHE A 94 -2.01 -7.18 -6.08
C PHE A 94 -2.43 -8.47 -6.81
N PRO A 95 -1.73 -8.84 -7.90
CA PRO A 95 -2.04 -10.06 -8.63
C PRO A 95 -2.03 -11.24 -7.67
N GLN A 96 -3.07 -12.08 -7.77
CA GLN A 96 -3.06 -13.34 -7.05
C GLN A 96 -1.95 -14.20 -7.67
N PRO A 97 -1.15 -14.93 -6.87
CA PRO A 97 -0.28 -15.95 -7.43
C PRO A 97 -1.19 -16.93 -8.17
N THR A 98 -1.11 -16.93 -9.50
CA THR A 98 -1.75 -17.95 -10.32
C THR A 98 -1.13 -19.27 -9.92
N THR A 99 -1.96 -20.18 -9.40
CA THR A 99 -1.57 -21.53 -8.95
C THR A 99 -1.17 -22.43 -10.13
N GLU A 100 -0.29 -21.96 -11.02
CA GLU A 100 0.18 -22.68 -12.21
C GLU A 100 1.70 -22.85 -12.26
N GLU A 101 2.41 -22.72 -11.13
CA GLU A 101 3.81 -23.12 -11.02
C GLU A 101 3.99 -24.14 -9.88
N THR A 102 3.28 -25.25 -9.99
CA THR A 102 3.71 -26.54 -9.45
C THR A 102 3.92 -27.45 -10.66
N THR A 103 5.13 -27.39 -11.23
CA THR A 103 5.62 -28.48 -12.07
C THR A 103 6.77 -29.13 -11.31
N PRO A 104 6.68 -30.44 -10.98
CA PRO A 104 7.70 -31.17 -10.23
C PRO A 104 9.01 -31.37 -11.00
#